data_AF-A0A9D1VK44-F1
#
_entry.id   AF-A0A9D1VK44-F1
#
_cell.length_a   1.000
_cell.length_b   1.000
_cell.length_c   1.000
_cell.angle_alpha   90.00
_cell.angle_beta   90.00
_cell.angle_gamma   90.00
#
_symmetry.space_group_name_H-M   'P 1'
#
loop_
_entity.id
_entity.type
_entity.pdbx_description
1 polymer ?
#
loop_
_entity_poly.entity_id
_entity_poly.type
_entity_poly.pdbx_seq_one_letter_code
_entity_poly.pdbx_strand_id
1 'polypeptide(L)'
;MLVLFIILSAVLLSLLIWQKIKYWTLEKDIAYISSRLESLSLTSENGYLLLPTDCIAVKKLGASINRLLQDFYTDKAEFKRSQRAMAQVLTNISHDIRTPLTVLKGNSEMLFSRAKESSLPESFQAMAEKIDQKADQLTAAINDYHLYLQPYPLRGGSDC
;
A
#
# COMPACT_ATOMS: atom_id res chain seq x y z
N MET A 1 56.09 -46.10 -6.98
CA MET A 1 55.47 -45.29 -8.06
C MET A 1 53.96 -45.48 -8.15
N LEU A 2 53.42 -46.67 -8.43
CA LEU A 2 51.95 -46.90 -8.58
C LEU A 2 51.12 -46.54 -7.34
N VAL A 3 51.56 -46.92 -6.14
CA VAL A 3 50.86 -46.60 -4.88
C VAL A 3 50.75 -45.09 -4.67
N LEU A 4 51.78 -44.33 -5.03
CA LEU A 4 51.80 -42.88 -4.92
C LEU A 4 50.79 -42.22 -5.88
N PHE A 5 50.68 -42.74 -7.11
CA PHE A 5 49.67 -42.30 -8.07
C PHE A 5 48.23 -42.61 -7.62
N ILE A 6 48.01 -43.77 -6.99
CA ILE A 6 46.69 -44.13 -6.45
C ILE A 6 46.28 -43.20 -5.31
N ILE A 7 47.20 -42.90 -4.38
CA ILE A 7 46.94 -41.97 -3.27
C ILE A 7 46.66 -40.56 -3.81
N LEU A 8 47.47 -40.07 -4.75
CA LEU A 8 47.29 -38.74 -5.34
C LEU A 8 45.94 -38.63 -6.07
N SER A 9 45.57 -39.68 -6.80
CA SER A 9 44.27 -39.78 -7.48
C SER A 9 43.11 -39.79 -6.49
N ALA A 10 43.21 -40.56 -5.40
CA ALA A 10 42.18 -40.62 -4.36
C ALA A 10 41.99 -39.27 -3.65
N VAL A 11 43.08 -38.56 -3.34
CA VAL A 11 43.03 -37.22 -2.75
C VAL A 11 42.34 -36.25 -3.71
N LEU A 12 42.71 -36.25 -4.99
CA LEU A 12 42.08 -35.39 -5.99
C LEU A 12 40.58 -35.69 -6.13
N LEU A 13 40.20 -36.97 -6.16
CA LEU A 13 38.80 -37.40 -6.24
C LEU A 13 37.99 -36.91 -5.02
N SER A 14 38.58 -37.00 -3.82
CA SER A 14 37.94 -36.54 -2.58
C SER A 14 37.69 -35.03 -2.57
N LEU A 15 38.65 -34.24 -3.09
CA LEU A 15 38.51 -32.78 -3.22
C LEU A 15 37.40 -32.42 -4.22
N LEU A 16 37.31 -33.13 -5.35
CA LEU A 16 36.26 -32.92 -6.35
C LEU A 16 34.87 -33.26 -5.80
N ILE A 17 34.74 -34.36 -5.06
CA ILE A 17 33.48 -34.74 -4.39
C ILE A 17 33.07 -33.68 -3.38
N TRP A 18 34.01 -33.20 -2.56
CA TRP A 18 33.73 -32.16 -1.56
C TRP A 18 33.30 -30.85 -2.19
N GLN A 19 33.95 -30.43 -3.28
CA GLN A 19 33.58 -29.24 -4.02
C GLN A 19 32.18 -29.35 -4.59
N LYS A 20 31.83 -30.50 -5.19
CA LYS A 20 30.51 -30.74 -5.77
C LYS A 20 29.39 -30.69 -4.73
N ILE A 21 29.62 -31.26 -3.54
CA ILE A 21 28.66 -31.20 -2.42
C ILE A 21 28.41 -29.73 -2.02
N LYS A 22 29.46 -28.91 -1.89
CA LYS A 22 29.31 -27.49 -1.53
C LYS A 22 28.50 -26.70 -2.56
N TYR A 23 28.73 -26.93 -3.86
CA TYR A 23 27.95 -26.29 -4.92
C TYR A 23 26.47 -26.67 -4.88
N TRP A 24 26.18 -27.97 -4.70
CA TRP A 24 24.80 -28.46 -4.62
C TRP A 24 24.04 -27.89 -3.41
N THR A 25 24.69 -27.74 -2.26
CA THR A 25 24.07 -27.10 -1.09
C THR A 25 23.77 -25.63 -1.35
N LEU A 26 24.71 -24.89 -1.96
CA LEU A 26 24.52 -23.46 -2.28
C LEU A 26 23.37 -23.24 -3.26
N GLU A 27 23.26 -24.09 -4.28
CA GLU A 27 22.18 -24.02 -5.27
C GLU A 27 20.80 -24.26 -4.63
N LYS A 28 20.71 -25.23 -3.71
CA LYS A 28 19.49 -25.46 -2.92
C LYS A 28 19.13 -24.29 -2.02
N ASP A 29 20.11 -23.68 -1.37
CA ASP A 29 19.89 -22.51 -0.52
C ASP A 29 19.37 -21.32 -1.33
N ILE A 30 19.94 -21.08 -2.51
CA ILE A 30 19.48 -20.01 -3.42
C ILE A 30 18.07 -20.31 -3.94
N ALA A 31 17.78 -21.55 -4.36
CA ALA A 31 16.44 -21.95 -4.77
C ALA A 31 15.41 -21.82 -3.62
N TYR A 32 15.83 -22.12 -2.39
CA TYR A 32 15.01 -21.93 -1.20
C TYR A 32 14.76 -20.44 -0.91
N ILE A 33 15.76 -19.57 -1.04
CA ILE A 33 15.57 -18.11 -0.96
C ILE A 33 14.54 -17.67 -1.99
N SER A 34 14.72 -18.03 -3.26
CA SER A 34 13.85 -17.59 -4.35
C SER A 34 12.39 -18.04 -4.15
N SER A 35 12.17 -19.30 -3.80
CA SER A 35 10.82 -19.83 -3.55
C SER A 35 10.17 -19.22 -2.30
N ARG A 36 10.93 -18.95 -1.24
CA ARG A 36 10.41 -18.26 -0.06
C ARG A 36 10.09 -16.79 -0.35
N LEU A 37 10.91 -16.11 -1.15
CA LEU A 37 10.66 -14.73 -1.59
C LEU A 37 9.39 -14.65 -2.43
N GLU A 38 9.17 -15.62 -3.33
CA GLU A 38 7.97 -15.75 -4.13
C GLU A 38 6.74 -16.00 -3.24
N SER A 39 6.85 -16.90 -2.25
CA SER A 39 5.77 -17.15 -1.29
C SER A 39 5.46 -15.95 -0.38
N LEU A 40 6.46 -15.14 0.00
CA LEU A 40 6.27 -13.91 0.77
C LEU A 40 5.63 -12.80 -0.07
N SER A 41 5.96 -12.76 -1.37
CA SER A 41 5.29 -11.87 -2.34
C SER A 41 3.81 -12.25 -2.52
N LEU A 42 3.48 -13.53 -2.39
CA LEU A 42 2.13 -14.07 -2.60
C LEU A 42 1.31 -14.19 -1.31
N THR A 43 1.95 -14.30 -0.14
CA THR A 43 1.32 -14.61 1.14
C THR A 43 2.01 -13.87 2.28
N SER A 44 1.25 -12.99 2.92
CA SER A 44 1.41 -12.53 4.31
C SER A 44 2.03 -11.14 4.56
N GLU A 45 1.26 -10.40 5.37
CA GLU A 45 1.59 -9.17 6.04
C GLU A 45 2.56 -9.45 7.22
N ASN A 46 3.88 -9.37 6.99
CA ASN A 46 4.97 -9.44 8.01
C ASN A 46 5.76 -10.76 8.11
N GLY A 47 5.97 -11.49 7.00
CA GLY A 47 6.82 -12.68 7.02
C GLY A 47 8.32 -12.36 6.92
N TYR A 48 9.13 -12.94 7.81
CA TYR A 48 10.61 -12.93 7.69
C TYR A 48 11.10 -14.16 6.91
N LEU A 49 12.17 -13.98 6.14
CA LEU A 49 12.91 -15.03 5.46
C LEU A 49 13.84 -15.74 6.46
N LEU A 50 13.45 -16.94 6.90
CA LEU A 50 14.29 -17.81 7.73
C LEU A 50 15.02 -18.82 6.84
N LEU A 51 16.35 -18.84 6.92
CA LEU A 51 17.22 -19.64 6.04
C LEU A 51 17.97 -20.72 6.83
N PRO A 52 17.64 -22.01 6.65
CA PRO A 52 18.39 -23.11 7.24
C PRO A 52 19.63 -23.41 6.38
N THR A 53 20.64 -22.53 6.44
CA THR A 53 21.94 -22.71 5.77
C THR A 53 23.08 -22.50 6.76
N ASP A 54 24.22 -23.14 6.54
CA ASP A 54 25.46 -22.89 7.30
C ASP A 54 26.43 -21.94 6.58
N CYS A 55 26.10 -21.53 5.35
CA CYS A 55 26.92 -20.62 4.57
C CYS A 55 26.77 -19.17 5.08
N ILE A 56 27.86 -18.61 5.62
CA ILE A 56 27.90 -17.25 6.18
C ILE A 56 27.48 -16.20 5.13
N ALA A 57 27.90 -16.36 3.88
CA ALA A 57 27.56 -15.43 2.79
C ALA A 57 26.05 -15.40 2.52
N VAL A 58 25.40 -16.57 2.51
CA VAL A 58 23.95 -16.71 2.30
C VAL A 58 23.17 -16.18 3.50
N LYS A 59 23.64 -16.43 4.74
CA LYS A 59 23.06 -15.82 5.96
C LYS A 59 23.09 -14.29 5.89
N LYS A 60 24.21 -13.70 5.47
CA LYS A 60 24.36 -12.25 5.34
C LYS A 60 23.41 -11.67 4.29
N LEU A 61 23.24 -12.34 3.15
CA LEU A 61 22.27 -11.96 2.14
C LEU A 61 20.83 -12.03 2.68
N GLY A 62 20.46 -13.13 3.34
CA GLY A 62 19.16 -13.30 3.96
C GLY A 62 18.84 -12.23 5.01
N ALA A 63 19.82 -11.85 5.83
CA ALA A 63 19.68 -10.76 6.80
C ALA A 63 19.44 -9.40 6.13
N SER A 64 20.16 -9.09 5.04
CA SER A 64 19.93 -7.87 4.26
C SER A 64 18.54 -7.84 3.64
N ILE A 65 18.06 -8.96 3.10
CA ILE A 65 16.70 -9.09 2.56
C ILE A 65 15.66 -8.87 3.65
N ASN A 66 15.85 -9.49 4.82
CA ASN A 66 14.94 -9.32 5.96
C ASN A 66 14.86 -7.87 6.43
N ARG A 67 15.97 -7.15 6.45
CA ARG A 67 15.97 -5.73 6.79
C ARG A 67 15.15 -4.91 5.78
N LEU A 68 15.34 -5.15 4.49
CA LEU A 68 14.55 -4.49 3.45
C LEU A 68 13.05 -4.83 3.55
N LEU A 69 12.71 -6.09 3.85
CA LEU A 69 11.32 -6.49 4.07
C LEU A 69 10.73 -5.80 5.30
N GLN A 70 11.48 -5.72 6.39
CA GLN A 70 11.06 -5.03 7.61
C GLN A 70 10.80 -3.54 7.34
N ASP A 71 11.71 -2.86 6.64
CA ASP A 71 11.54 -1.46 6.25
C ASP A 71 10.28 -1.31 5.37
N PHE A 72 10.11 -2.17 4.37
CA PHE A 72 8.94 -2.16 3.49
C PHE A 72 7.60 -2.36 4.24
N TYR A 73 7.52 -3.33 5.16
CA TYR A 73 6.29 -3.56 5.92
C TYR A 73 6.01 -2.42 6.91
N THR A 74 7.06 -1.83 7.49
CA THR A 74 6.94 -0.63 8.34
C THR A 74 6.36 0.54 7.54
N ASP A 75 6.98 0.86 6.41
CA ASP A 75 6.53 1.95 5.53
C ASP A 75 5.11 1.71 5.01
N LYS A 76 4.78 0.47 4.64
CA LYS A 76 3.42 0.09 4.20
C LYS A 76 2.41 0.27 5.33
N ALA A 77 2.75 -0.08 6.56
CA ALA A 77 1.88 0.09 7.71
C ALA A 77 1.67 1.57 8.05
N GLU A 78 2.73 2.38 8.03
CA GLU A 78 2.67 3.83 8.22
C GLU A 78 1.84 4.51 7.12
N PHE A 79 2.04 4.12 5.86
CA PHE A 79 1.26 4.63 4.73
C PHE A 79 -0.24 4.31 4.89
N LYS A 80 -0.59 3.04 5.21
CA LYS A 80 -1.98 2.65 5.51
C LYS A 80 -2.55 3.47 6.67
N ARG A 81 -1.75 3.74 7.72
CA ARG A 81 -2.17 4.57 8.86
C ARG A 81 -2.41 6.01 8.45
N SER A 82 -1.54 6.59 7.63
CA SER A 82 -1.67 7.95 7.09
C SER A 82 -2.92 8.07 6.21
N GLN A 83 -3.19 7.10 5.32
CA GLN A 83 -4.42 7.09 4.52
C GLN A 83 -5.68 7.09 5.39
N ARG A 84 -5.73 6.25 6.43
CA ARG A 84 -6.87 6.22 7.37
C ARG A 84 -7.03 7.54 8.12
N ALA A 85 -5.93 8.12 8.57
CA ALA A 85 -5.94 9.42 9.24
C ALA A 85 -6.48 10.52 8.31
N MET A 86 -6.05 10.54 7.05
CA MET A 86 -6.52 11.49 6.05
C MET A 86 -8.02 11.31 5.75
N ALA A 87 -8.48 10.07 5.60
CA ALA A 87 -9.91 9.77 5.41
C ALA A 87 -10.76 10.22 6.61
N GLN A 88 -10.26 10.06 7.84
CA GLN A 88 -10.93 10.55 9.04
C GLN A 88 -10.99 12.08 9.08
N VAL A 89 -9.88 12.75 8.77
CA VAL A 89 -9.83 14.22 8.69
C VAL A 89 -10.84 14.73 7.67
N LEU A 90 -10.87 14.15 6.46
CA LEU A 90 -11.85 14.54 5.46
C LEU A 90 -13.28 14.31 5.95
N THR A 91 -13.57 13.15 6.54
CA THR A 91 -14.91 12.83 7.06
C THR A 91 -15.37 13.87 8.09
N ASN A 92 -14.49 14.25 9.02
CA ASN A 92 -14.78 15.27 10.03
C ASN A 92 -15.01 16.65 9.38
N ILE A 93 -14.13 17.06 8.47
CA ILE A 93 -14.27 18.35 7.76
C ILE A 93 -15.55 18.38 6.92
N SER A 94 -15.87 17.29 6.21
CA SER A 94 -17.10 17.17 5.41
C SER A 94 -18.36 17.33 6.26
N HIS A 95 -18.37 16.74 7.46
CA HIS A 95 -19.47 16.91 8.41
C HIS A 95 -19.60 18.38 8.82
N ASP A 96 -18.49 19.00 9.21
CA ASP A 96 -18.47 20.38 9.72
C ASP A 96 -18.80 21.43 8.65
N ILE A 97 -18.52 21.15 7.36
CA ILE A 97 -18.90 22.01 6.24
C ILE A 97 -20.38 21.84 5.84
N ARG A 98 -20.95 20.64 6.02
CA ARG A 98 -22.35 20.38 5.66
C ARG A 98 -23.32 21.29 6.43
N THR A 99 -23.05 21.50 7.72
CA THR A 99 -23.89 22.34 8.58
C THR A 99 -24.02 23.80 8.10
N PRO A 100 -22.93 24.59 7.90
CA PRO A 100 -23.03 25.95 7.38
C PRO A 100 -23.55 25.99 5.93
N LEU A 101 -23.30 24.96 5.11
CA LEU A 101 -23.89 24.88 3.77
C LEU A 101 -25.41 24.72 3.80
N THR A 102 -25.95 23.88 4.69
CA THR A 102 -27.40 23.76 4.87
C THR A 102 -28.03 25.09 5.29
N VAL A 103 -27.38 25.82 6.21
CA VAL A 103 -27.83 27.16 6.61
C VAL A 103 -27.75 28.15 5.45
N LEU A 104 -26.68 28.12 4.65
CA LEU A 104 -26.51 28.96 3.47
C LEU A 104 -27.60 28.72 2.43
N LYS A 105 -27.94 27.46 2.14
CA LYS A 105 -29.04 27.10 1.24
C LYS A 105 -30.38 27.62 1.75
N GLY A 106 -30.70 27.39 3.02
CA GLY A 106 -31.93 27.90 3.63
C GLY A 106 -32.04 29.44 3.56
N ASN A 107 -30.94 30.16 3.81
CA ASN A 107 -30.90 31.61 3.64
C ASN A 107 -31.12 32.04 2.18
N SER A 108 -30.54 31.30 1.23
CA SER A 108 -30.71 31.54 -0.20
C SER A 108 -32.17 31.36 -0.64
N GLU A 109 -32.81 30.28 -0.19
CA GLU A 109 -34.24 30.00 -0.45
C GLU A 109 -35.16 31.08 0.13
N MET A 110 -34.86 31.56 1.35
CA MET A 110 -35.59 32.68 1.96
C MET A 110 -35.40 33.98 1.17
N LEU A 111 -34.19 34.27 0.71
CA LEU A 111 -33.89 35.44 -0.11
C LEU A 111 -34.62 35.37 -1.46
N PHE A 112 -34.61 34.21 -2.11
CA PHE A 112 -35.32 33.99 -3.36
C PHE A 112 -36.83 34.21 -3.19
N SER A 113 -37.42 33.65 -2.14
CA SER A 113 -38.85 33.79 -1.83
C SER A 113 -39.24 35.24 -1.57
N ARG A 114 -38.48 35.97 -0.75
CA ARG A 114 -38.72 37.40 -0.47
C ARG A 114 -38.54 38.28 -1.70
N ALA A 115 -37.55 37.97 -2.55
CA ALA A 115 -37.33 38.69 -3.79
C ALA A 115 -38.52 38.56 -4.75
N LYS A 116 -39.13 37.38 -4.80
CA LYS A 116 -40.34 37.11 -5.58
C LYS A 116 -41.56 37.84 -5.01
N GLU A 117 -41.78 37.77 -3.70
CA GLU A 117 -42.91 38.43 -3.02
C GLU A 117 -42.84 39.96 -3.10
N SER A 118 -41.65 40.54 -2.94
CA SER A 118 -41.45 42.00 -2.89
C SER A 118 -41.29 42.64 -4.28
N SER A 119 -41.49 41.86 -5.36
CA SER A 119 -41.28 42.31 -6.75
C SER A 119 -39.89 42.93 -6.97
N LEU A 120 -38.88 42.42 -6.28
CA LEU A 120 -37.50 42.88 -6.41
C LEU A 120 -36.97 42.53 -7.81
N PRO A 121 -35.95 43.26 -8.32
CA PRO A 121 -35.39 43.00 -9.64
C PRO A 121 -34.97 41.53 -9.82
N GLU A 122 -35.14 40.98 -11.03
CA GLU A 122 -34.73 39.60 -11.35
C GLU A 122 -33.26 39.31 -11.01
N SER A 123 -32.40 40.34 -11.02
CA SER A 123 -31.00 40.21 -10.62
C SER A 123 -30.81 39.72 -9.17
N PHE A 124 -31.73 40.04 -8.25
CA PHE A 124 -31.70 39.54 -6.87
C PHE A 124 -32.08 38.06 -6.79
N GLN A 125 -33.08 37.63 -7.58
CA GLN A 125 -33.48 36.22 -7.67
C GLN A 125 -32.34 35.38 -8.28
N ALA A 126 -31.73 35.87 -9.36
CA ALA A 126 -30.57 35.25 -9.98
C ALA A 126 -29.34 35.17 -9.05
N MET A 127 -29.19 36.10 -8.12
CA MET A 127 -28.11 36.07 -7.13
C MET A 127 -28.34 34.98 -6.08
N ALA A 128 -29.57 34.84 -5.56
CA ALA A 128 -29.92 33.74 -4.65
C ALA A 128 -29.73 32.38 -5.34
N GLU A 129 -30.22 32.23 -6.57
CA GLU A 129 -30.03 30.99 -7.33
C GLU A 129 -28.54 30.66 -7.54
N LYS A 130 -27.70 31.66 -7.83
CA LYS A 130 -26.23 31.46 -7.92
C LYS A 130 -25.61 31.00 -6.60
N ILE A 131 -26.04 31.54 -5.46
CA ILE A 131 -25.54 31.11 -4.14
C ILE A 131 -25.89 29.64 -3.90
N ASP A 132 -27.12 29.25 -4.24
CA ASP A 132 -27.59 27.87 -4.08
C ASP A 132 -26.81 26.90 -4.98
N GLN A 133 -26.65 27.23 -6.27
CA GLN A 133 -25.82 26.45 -7.20
C GLN A 133 -24.37 26.30 -6.73
N LYS A 134 -23.79 27.34 -6.12
CA LYS A 134 -22.42 27.28 -5.58
C LYS A 134 -22.33 26.40 -4.33
N ALA A 135 -23.35 26.39 -3.48
CA ALA A 135 -23.45 25.49 -2.33
C ALA A 135 -23.54 24.02 -2.78
N ASP A 136 -24.29 23.73 -3.85
CA ASP A 136 -24.37 22.39 -4.43
C ASP A 136 -23.06 21.94 -5.08
N GLN A 137 -22.39 22.83 -5.81
CA GLN A 137 -21.05 22.56 -6.36
C GLN A 137 -20.04 22.21 -5.26
N LEU A 138 -20.07 22.92 -4.13
CA LEU A 138 -19.17 22.64 -3.01
C LEU A 138 -19.50 21.29 -2.35
N THR A 139 -20.78 20.97 -2.21
CA THR A 139 -21.24 19.68 -1.67
C THR A 139 -20.78 18.52 -2.57
N ALA A 140 -20.94 18.66 -3.89
CA ALA A 140 -20.49 17.67 -4.86
C ALA A 140 -18.97 17.46 -4.80
N ALA A 141 -18.19 18.55 -4.79
CA ALA A 141 -16.73 18.47 -4.70
C ALA A 141 -16.26 17.74 -3.44
N ILE A 142 -16.90 17.99 -2.29
CA ILE A 142 -16.58 17.30 -1.03
C ILE A 142 -16.85 15.80 -1.13
N ASN A 143 -17.97 15.41 -1.73
CA ASN A 143 -18.31 14.00 -1.94
C ASN A 143 -17.33 13.31 -2.88
N ASP A 144 -16.88 13.99 -3.94
CA ASP A 144 -15.86 13.48 -4.85
C ASP A 144 -14.54 13.22 -4.12
N TYR A 145 -14.06 14.16 -3.30
CA TYR A 145 -12.85 13.94 -2.49
C TYR A 145 -13.00 12.75 -1.53
N HIS A 146 -14.20 12.51 -1.00
CA HIS A 146 -14.47 11.37 -0.13
C HIS A 146 -14.31 10.05 -0.89
N LEU A 147 -14.78 9.98 -2.14
CA LEU A 147 -14.60 8.81 -3.00
C LEU A 147 -13.13 8.54 -3.34
N TYR A 148 -12.32 9.58 -3.53
CA TYR A 148 -10.87 9.43 -3.77
C TYR A 148 -10.09 8.89 -2.57
N LEU A 149 -10.58 9.14 -1.34
CA LEU A 149 -9.93 8.65 -0.12
C LEU A 149 -10.47 7.30 0.36
N GLN A 150 -11.51 6.75 -0.27
CA GLN A 150 -11.90 5.38 0.01
C GLN A 150 -10.82 4.43 -0.52
N PRO A 151 -10.39 3.44 0.28
CA PRO A 151 -9.45 2.45 -0.21
C PRO A 151 -10.08 1.76 -1.42
N TYR A 152 -9.43 1.87 -2.58
CA TYR A 152 -9.71 0.96 -3.70
C TYR A 152 -9.76 -0.45 -3.11
N PRO A 153 -10.79 -1.27 -3.39
CA PRO A 153 -10.72 -2.67 -3.06
C PRO A 153 -9.48 -3.18 -3.78
N LEU A 154 -8.40 -3.43 -3.01
CA LEU A 154 -7.35 -4.31 -3.47
C LEU A 154 -8.11 -5.59 -3.76
N ARG A 155 -8.26 -5.88 -5.05
CA ARG A 155 -8.75 -7.14 -5.57
C ARG A 155 -7.79 -8.19 -5.04
N GLY A 156 -7.98 -8.58 -3.78
CA GLY A 156 -7.44 -9.79 -3.20
C GLY A 156 -7.88 -10.87 -4.16
N GLY A 157 -6.89 -11.62 -4.65
CA GLY A 157 -7.07 -12.70 -5.60
C GLY A 157 -8.33 -13.48 -5.23
N SER A 158 -9.29 -13.37 -6.13
CA SER A 158 -10.45 -14.23 -6.23
C SER A 158 -10.01 -15.69 -6.23
N ASP A 159 -10.76 -16.48 -5.47
CA ASP A 159 -11.24 -17.80 -5.85
C ASP A 159 -10.21 -18.83 -6.34
N CYS A 160 -9.86 -19.73 -5.41
CA CYS A 160 -9.75 -21.18 -5.62
C CYS A 160 -9.93 -21.88 -4.26
#